data_AF-A0A7D9IYV6-F1
#
_entry.id   AF-A0A7D9IYV6-F1
#
_cell.length_a   1.000
_cell.length_b   1.000
_cell.length_c   1.000
_cell.angle_alpha   90.00
_cell.angle_beta   90.00
_cell.angle_gamma   90.00
#
_symmetry.space_group_name_H-M   'P 1'
#
loop_
_entity.id
_entity.type
_entity.pdbx_description
1 polymer ?
#
loop_
_entity_poly.entity_id
_entity_poly.type
_entity_poly.pdbx_seq_one_letter_code
_entity_poly.pdbx_strand_id
1 'polypeptide(L)'
;MTSGSLSSNAVDLRECSSNLFALADINALKWCQYTGAPCSLDRPLDDPVLTSFANALENNVLCSWRHSPPHTTPRLNQGLTCSERAKELWLFWYGDDPRTIDIVDSNLKETDHGSWESNFPNEAKVLLFKALHNTLERHLLSREYVRVGKWFVNLDKKSACTETDKLFFSFAFCLQGESKICMTVDVKQLPGVRHIVPDDLAKAAAQGDFKGKLKNKSVSQNSCGYMRVLVYHL
;
A
#
# COMPACT_ATOMS: atom_id res chain seq x y z
N MET A 1 -19.67 56.50 26.92
CA MET A 1 -19.39 55.09 27.24
C MET A 1 -18.94 54.43 25.94
N THR A 2 -17.64 54.30 25.74
CA THR A 2 -17.05 53.63 24.57
C THR A 2 -17.17 52.13 24.76
N SER A 3 -18.15 51.50 24.11
CA SER A 3 -18.24 50.05 24.03
C SER A 3 -17.08 49.55 23.16
N GLY A 4 -16.04 49.05 23.82
CA GLY A 4 -14.90 48.43 23.16
C GLY A 4 -15.38 47.27 22.30
N SER A 5 -15.08 47.33 21.01
CA SER A 5 -15.21 46.19 20.11
C SER A 5 -14.24 45.10 20.59
N LEU A 6 -14.74 44.13 21.34
CA LEU A 6 -14.10 42.82 21.45
C LEU A 6 -14.28 42.16 20.08
N SER A 7 -13.31 42.38 19.19
CA SER A 7 -13.11 41.49 18.05
C SER A 7 -12.72 40.13 18.61
N SER A 8 -13.72 39.32 18.98
CA SER A 8 -13.49 37.89 19.09
C SER A 8 -13.08 37.46 17.69
N ASN A 9 -11.80 37.10 17.52
CA ASN A 9 -11.36 36.34 16.38
C ASN A 9 -12.14 35.02 16.41
N ALA A 10 -13.37 35.03 15.90
CA ALA A 10 -14.19 33.86 15.73
C ALA A 10 -13.52 33.08 14.61
N VAL A 11 -12.59 32.20 15.00
CA VAL A 11 -11.99 31.22 14.11
C VAL A 11 -13.15 30.38 13.58
N ASP A 12 -13.50 30.60 12.31
CA ASP A 12 -14.51 29.81 11.64
C ASP A 12 -13.94 28.41 11.40
N LEU A 13 -14.54 27.40 12.02
CA LEU A 13 -14.11 26.01 11.86
C LEU A 13 -14.22 25.54 10.40
N ARG A 14 -14.95 26.27 9.54
CA ARG A 14 -15.03 26.03 8.10
C ARG A 14 -13.73 26.37 7.35
N GLU A 15 -12.85 27.17 7.94
CA GLU A 15 -11.55 27.53 7.35
C GLU A 15 -10.41 26.62 7.82
N CYS A 16 -10.69 25.65 8.69
CA CYS A 16 -9.69 24.68 9.14
C CYS A 16 -9.39 23.64 8.04
N SER A 17 -8.19 23.68 7.48
CA SER A 17 -7.68 22.62 6.60
C SER A 17 -7.20 21.42 7.42
N SER A 18 -7.73 20.24 7.12
CA SER A 18 -7.23 18.95 7.64
C SER A 18 -6.54 18.17 6.53
N ASN A 19 -5.67 17.23 6.92
CA ASN A 19 -5.10 16.25 6.00
C ASN A 19 -6.00 15.02 5.79
N LEU A 20 -7.26 15.08 6.24
CA LEU A 20 -8.29 14.05 6.09
C LEU A 20 -9.18 14.33 4.87
N PHE A 21 -9.23 13.37 3.95
CA PHE A 21 -9.99 13.45 2.70
C PHE A 21 -11.07 12.37 2.69
N ALA A 22 -12.33 12.75 2.54
CA ALA A 22 -13.42 11.80 2.32
C ALA A 22 -13.35 11.27 0.88
N LEU A 23 -13.28 9.95 0.71
CA LEU A 23 -13.10 9.31 -0.60
C LEU A 23 -14.39 8.75 -1.16
N ALA A 24 -15.09 7.91 -0.38
CA ALA A 24 -16.25 7.17 -0.85
C ALA A 24 -17.18 6.79 0.29
N ASP A 25 -18.46 6.61 -0.05
CA ASP A 25 -19.45 5.95 0.80
C ASP A 25 -19.51 4.47 0.43
N ILE A 26 -19.54 3.58 1.43
CA ILE A 26 -19.58 2.12 1.22
C ILE A 26 -20.98 1.54 1.29
N ASN A 27 -22.02 2.35 1.52
CA ASN A 27 -23.40 1.86 1.62
C ASN A 27 -23.84 1.02 0.41
N ALA A 28 -23.31 1.28 -0.79
CA ALA A 28 -23.59 0.52 -2.02
C ALA A 28 -22.46 -0.45 -2.44
N LEU A 29 -21.47 -0.69 -1.57
CA LEU A 29 -20.34 -1.55 -1.89
C LEU A 29 -20.78 -3.01 -1.92
N LYS A 30 -20.46 -3.69 -3.02
CA LYS A 30 -20.63 -5.14 -3.18
C LYS A 30 -19.28 -5.82 -3.13
N TRP A 31 -19.27 -7.07 -2.68
CA TRP A 31 -18.05 -7.86 -2.59
C TRP A 31 -18.29 -9.33 -2.91
N CYS A 32 -17.23 -10.01 -3.33
CA CYS A 32 -17.24 -11.43 -3.63
C CYS A 32 -15.89 -12.05 -3.25
N GLN A 33 -15.94 -13.24 -2.68
CA GLN A 33 -14.80 -14.05 -2.30
C GLN A 33 -14.72 -15.29 -3.20
N TYR A 34 -13.53 -15.50 -3.74
CA TYR A 34 -13.16 -16.69 -4.49
C TYR A 34 -12.05 -17.43 -3.76
N THR A 35 -12.07 -18.75 -3.81
CA THR A 35 -10.99 -19.60 -3.28
C THR A 35 -10.40 -20.44 -4.41
N GLY A 36 -9.07 -20.45 -4.49
CA GLY A 36 -8.30 -21.28 -5.40
C GLY A 36 -7.64 -22.44 -4.68
N ALA A 37 -7.48 -23.56 -5.39
CA ALA A 37 -6.68 -24.68 -4.90
C ALA A 37 -5.21 -24.26 -4.70
N PRO A 38 -4.49 -24.88 -3.76
CA PRO A 38 -3.06 -24.60 -3.59
C PRO A 38 -2.29 -25.03 -4.85
N CYS A 39 -1.63 -24.07 -5.50
CA CYS A 39 -0.73 -24.31 -6.63
C CYS A 39 0.72 -24.43 -6.15
N SER A 40 1.51 -25.27 -6.85
CA SER A 40 2.94 -25.45 -6.58
C SER A 40 3.72 -24.16 -6.80
N LEU A 41 4.69 -23.88 -5.92
CA LEU A 41 5.52 -22.67 -5.97
C LEU A 41 6.42 -22.56 -7.20
N ASP A 42 6.62 -23.65 -7.94
CA ASP A 42 7.50 -23.72 -9.09
C ASP A 42 7.01 -22.87 -10.27
N ARG A 43 5.72 -22.49 -10.29
CA ARG A 43 5.10 -21.66 -11.35
C ARG A 43 4.07 -20.69 -10.78
N PRO A 44 4.50 -19.56 -10.17
CA PRO A 44 3.58 -18.60 -9.57
C PRO A 44 2.67 -17.90 -10.59
N LEU A 45 3.08 -17.83 -11.86
CA LEU A 45 2.27 -17.25 -12.94
C LEU A 45 1.13 -18.16 -13.42
N ASP A 46 1.20 -19.46 -13.09
CA ASP A 46 0.13 -20.42 -13.41
C ASP A 46 -0.92 -20.47 -12.28
N ASP A 47 -0.76 -19.66 -11.23
CA ASP A 47 -1.69 -19.63 -10.11
C ASP A 47 -2.97 -18.87 -10.49
N PRO A 48 -4.14 -19.51 -10.46
CA PRO A 48 -5.39 -18.90 -10.91
C PRO A 48 -5.81 -17.69 -10.07
N VAL A 49 -5.43 -17.63 -8.78
CA VAL A 49 -5.70 -16.47 -7.93
C VAL A 49 -4.83 -15.29 -8.36
N LEU A 50 -3.56 -15.52 -8.66
CA LEU A 50 -2.64 -14.46 -9.06
C LEU A 50 -2.97 -13.93 -10.47
N THR A 51 -3.30 -14.82 -11.41
CA THR A 51 -3.74 -14.44 -12.75
C THR A 51 -5.04 -13.64 -12.70
N SER A 52 -6.05 -14.10 -11.95
CA SER A 52 -7.31 -13.36 -11.78
C SER A 52 -7.11 -12.01 -11.08
N PHE A 53 -6.19 -11.94 -10.11
CA PHE A 53 -5.81 -10.70 -9.44
C PHE A 53 -5.17 -9.71 -10.43
N ALA A 54 -4.27 -10.17 -11.30
CA ALA A 54 -3.65 -9.33 -12.33
C ALA A 54 -4.71 -8.81 -13.32
N ASN A 55 -5.58 -9.69 -13.82
CA ASN A 55 -6.68 -9.32 -14.72
C ASN A 55 -7.63 -8.28 -14.07
N ALA A 56 -7.91 -8.43 -12.77
CA ALA A 56 -8.75 -7.48 -12.04
C ALA A 56 -8.09 -6.10 -11.94
N LEU A 57 -6.78 -6.04 -11.69
CA LEU A 57 -6.02 -4.79 -11.65
C LEU A 57 -5.98 -4.08 -13.02
N GLU A 58 -5.87 -4.85 -14.11
CA GLU A 58 -5.89 -4.30 -15.48
C GLU A 58 -7.25 -3.66 -15.81
N ASN A 59 -8.34 -4.28 -15.35
CA ASN A 59 -9.70 -3.79 -15.53
C ASN A 59 -10.14 -2.76 -14.48
N ASN A 60 -9.22 -2.26 -13.64
CA ASN A 60 -9.49 -1.28 -12.57
C ASN A 60 -10.55 -1.73 -11.55
N VAL A 61 -10.68 -3.03 -11.32
CA VAL A 61 -11.54 -3.59 -10.27
C VAL A 61 -10.78 -3.54 -8.93
N LEU A 62 -11.44 -3.09 -7.86
CA LEU A 62 -10.83 -3.11 -6.53
C LEU A 62 -10.68 -4.56 -6.06
N CYS A 63 -9.44 -5.03 -5.97
CA CYS A 63 -9.15 -6.41 -5.62
C CYS A 63 -8.01 -6.56 -4.61
N SER A 64 -8.08 -7.64 -3.85
CA SER A 64 -7.05 -8.03 -2.88
C SER A 64 -7.05 -9.54 -2.71
N TRP A 65 -5.87 -10.13 -2.55
CA TRP A 65 -5.73 -11.56 -2.27
C TRP A 65 -4.94 -11.80 -0.99
N ARG A 66 -5.14 -12.97 -0.39
CA ARG A 66 -4.33 -13.48 0.74
C ARG A 66 -4.32 -15.00 0.73
N HIS A 67 -3.43 -15.60 1.52
CA HIS A 67 -3.57 -17.01 1.88
C HIS A 67 -4.77 -17.16 2.81
N SER A 68 -5.60 -18.17 2.55
CA SER A 68 -6.76 -18.48 3.36
C SER A 68 -6.33 -18.74 4.80
N PRO A 69 -7.01 -18.14 5.78
CA PRO A 69 -6.74 -18.39 7.18
C PRO A 69 -6.86 -19.89 7.52
N PRO A 70 -6.10 -20.38 8.52
CA PRO A 70 -6.15 -21.79 8.90
C PRO A 70 -7.52 -22.22 9.47
N HIS A 71 -8.35 -21.29 9.93
CA HIS A 71 -9.67 -21.56 10.50
C HIS A 71 -10.80 -21.67 9.45
N THR A 72 -10.64 -21.05 8.29
CA THR A 72 -11.64 -21.09 7.20
C THR A 72 -11.53 -22.38 6.39
N THR A 73 -10.34 -22.96 6.28
CA THR A 73 -10.09 -24.23 5.58
C THR A 73 -9.19 -25.18 6.40
N PRO A 74 -9.62 -25.60 7.61
CA PRO A 74 -8.79 -26.39 8.51
C PRO A 74 -8.38 -27.74 7.91
N ARG A 75 -9.19 -28.32 7.01
CA ARG A 75 -8.87 -29.59 6.33
C ARG A 75 -7.82 -29.46 5.24
N LEU A 76 -7.73 -28.30 4.59
CA LEU A 76 -6.78 -28.07 3.49
C LEU A 76 -5.46 -27.48 3.97
N ASN A 77 -5.42 -26.88 5.18
CA ASN A 77 -4.27 -26.12 5.66
C ASN A 77 -3.55 -26.75 6.88
N GLN A 78 -3.92 -27.97 7.29
CA GLN A 78 -3.34 -28.62 8.47
C GLN A 78 -1.92 -29.12 8.18
N GLY A 79 -0.93 -28.64 8.93
CA GLY A 79 0.47 -29.05 8.79
C GLY A 79 1.23 -28.40 7.62
N LEU A 80 0.58 -27.52 6.85
CA LEU A 80 1.16 -26.86 5.69
C LEU A 80 1.80 -25.52 6.05
N THR A 81 2.89 -25.20 5.36
CA THR A 81 3.53 -23.88 5.41
C THR A 81 2.59 -22.81 4.83
N CYS A 82 2.80 -21.52 5.14
CA CYS A 82 1.95 -20.44 4.63
C CYS A 82 1.80 -20.49 3.09
N SER A 83 2.89 -20.85 2.40
CA SER A 83 3.00 -20.92 0.95
C SER A 83 2.20 -22.05 0.30
N GLU A 84 1.86 -23.10 1.06
CA GLU A 84 1.10 -24.28 0.60
C GLU A 84 -0.39 -24.19 0.94
N ARG A 85 -0.81 -23.10 1.59
CA ARG A 85 -2.22 -22.88 1.91
C ARG A 85 -3.00 -22.46 0.68
N ALA A 86 -4.28 -22.85 0.67
CA ALA A 86 -5.24 -22.31 -0.28
C ALA A 86 -5.18 -20.78 -0.30
N LYS A 87 -5.39 -20.18 -1.46
CA LYS A 87 -5.41 -18.73 -1.64
C LYS A 87 -6.85 -18.28 -1.85
N GLU A 88 -7.14 -17.09 -1.38
CA GLU A 88 -8.44 -16.45 -1.59
C GLU A 88 -8.27 -15.08 -2.23
N LEU A 89 -9.15 -14.79 -3.18
CA LEU A 89 -9.25 -13.54 -3.92
C LEU A 89 -10.55 -12.85 -3.52
N TRP A 90 -10.46 -11.56 -3.27
CA TRP A 90 -11.59 -10.71 -2.92
C TRP A 90 -11.73 -9.60 -3.95
N LEU A 91 -12.95 -9.46 -4.47
CA LEU A 91 -13.33 -8.39 -5.38
C LEU A 91 -14.30 -7.46 -4.68
N PHE A 92 -14.16 -6.16 -4.94
CA PHE A 92 -15.00 -5.09 -4.41
C PHE A 92 -15.41 -4.17 -5.55
N TRP A 93 -16.68 -3.77 -5.60
CA TRP A 93 -17.15 -2.89 -6.67
C TRP A 93 -18.41 -2.12 -6.27
N TYR A 94 -18.71 -1.12 -7.09
CA TYR A 94 -19.94 -0.33 -7.05
C TYR A 94 -20.66 -0.46 -8.38
N GLY A 95 -21.99 -0.52 -8.35
CA GLY A 95 -22.80 -0.61 -9.57
C GLY A 95 -22.71 -1.97 -10.26
N ASP A 96 -22.11 -1.96 -11.47
CA ASP A 96 -22.04 -3.08 -12.40
C ASP A 96 -21.13 -4.21 -11.90
N ASP A 97 -21.53 -5.45 -12.21
CA ASP A 97 -20.88 -6.64 -11.68
C ASP A 97 -19.63 -7.03 -12.50
N PRO A 98 -18.41 -6.95 -11.93
CA PRO A 98 -17.16 -7.29 -12.62
C PRO A 98 -17.06 -8.79 -12.96
N ARG A 99 -17.95 -9.64 -12.44
CA ARG A 99 -18.01 -11.06 -12.80
C ARG A 99 -18.49 -11.28 -14.24
N THR A 100 -19.12 -10.28 -14.85
CA THR A 100 -19.64 -10.36 -16.23
C THR A 100 -18.57 -10.25 -17.31
N ILE A 101 -17.37 -9.78 -16.97
CA ILE A 101 -16.27 -9.49 -17.90
C ILE A 101 -15.15 -10.52 -17.85
N ASP A 102 -15.45 -11.75 -17.38
CA ASP A 102 -14.55 -12.92 -17.38
C ASP A 102 -13.14 -12.64 -16.81
N ILE A 103 -13.07 -11.79 -15.78
CA ILE A 103 -11.82 -11.45 -15.08
C ILE A 103 -11.28 -12.64 -14.26
N VAL A 104 -12.19 -13.46 -13.76
CA VAL A 104 -11.92 -14.51 -12.77
C VAL A 104 -11.73 -15.83 -13.50
N ASP A 105 -10.60 -16.48 -13.27
CA ASP A 105 -10.29 -17.79 -13.84
C ASP A 105 -11.36 -18.83 -13.44
N SER A 106 -11.80 -19.62 -14.43
CA SER A 106 -12.80 -20.69 -14.26
C SER A 106 -12.45 -21.74 -13.20
N ASN A 107 -11.18 -21.87 -12.83
CA ASN A 107 -10.71 -22.78 -11.80
C ASN A 107 -10.93 -22.26 -10.37
N LEU A 108 -11.37 -21.00 -10.21
CA LEU A 108 -11.71 -20.42 -8.92
C LEU A 108 -13.16 -20.70 -8.53
N LYS A 109 -13.37 -21.05 -7.27
CA LYS A 109 -14.70 -21.29 -6.72
C LYS A 109 -15.18 -20.07 -5.93
N GLU A 110 -16.34 -19.53 -6.29
CA GLU A 110 -17.04 -18.54 -5.47
C GLU A 110 -17.45 -19.18 -4.14
N THR A 111 -17.00 -18.63 -3.03
CA THR A 111 -17.28 -19.17 -1.68
C THR A 111 -18.24 -18.31 -0.90
N ASP A 112 -18.19 -16.99 -1.09
CA ASP A 112 -19.04 -16.05 -0.37
C ASP A 112 -19.22 -14.76 -1.17
N HIS A 113 -20.32 -14.05 -0.96
CA HIS A 113 -20.59 -12.75 -1.57
C HIS A 113 -21.58 -11.97 -0.71
N GLY A 114 -21.58 -10.65 -0.87
CA GLY A 114 -22.54 -9.82 -0.18
C GLY A 114 -22.46 -8.35 -0.55
N SER A 115 -23.22 -7.57 0.18
CA SER A 115 -23.17 -6.11 0.17
C SER A 115 -22.72 -5.59 1.53
N TRP A 116 -22.46 -4.28 1.60
CA TRP A 116 -22.21 -3.61 2.88
C TRP A 116 -23.37 -3.79 3.88
N GLU A 117 -24.60 -3.69 3.38
CA GLU A 117 -25.83 -3.79 4.19
C GLU A 117 -26.05 -5.21 4.76
N SER A 118 -25.54 -6.24 4.09
CA SER A 118 -25.71 -7.65 4.49
C SER A 118 -24.61 -8.13 5.46
N ASN A 119 -24.33 -7.34 6.51
CA ASN A 119 -23.31 -7.65 7.53
C ASN A 119 -21.88 -7.80 6.96
N PHE A 120 -21.31 -6.67 6.51
CA PHE A 120 -19.96 -6.62 5.94
C PHE A 120 -18.88 -7.16 6.90
N PRO A 121 -18.22 -8.30 6.59
CA PRO A 121 -17.28 -8.94 7.49
C PRO A 121 -16.11 -8.02 7.87
N ASN A 122 -15.61 -8.10 9.11
CA ASN A 122 -14.42 -7.34 9.52
C ASN A 122 -13.20 -7.72 8.69
N GLU A 123 -13.12 -8.95 8.22
CA GLU A 123 -12.07 -9.40 7.31
C GLU A 123 -12.17 -8.74 5.93
N ALA A 124 -13.39 -8.58 5.42
CA ALA A 124 -13.66 -7.86 4.18
C ALA A 124 -13.24 -6.38 4.28
N LYS A 125 -13.41 -5.73 5.45
CA LYS A 125 -12.93 -4.35 5.71
C LYS A 125 -11.42 -4.24 5.54
N VAL A 126 -10.66 -5.15 6.14
CA VAL A 126 -9.20 -5.15 6.04
C VAL A 126 -8.76 -5.35 4.59
N LEU A 127 -9.42 -6.26 3.88
CA LEU A 127 -9.11 -6.56 2.49
C LEU A 127 -9.51 -5.44 1.52
N LEU A 128 -10.59 -4.72 1.81
CA LEU A 128 -10.98 -3.51 1.09
C LEU A 128 -9.92 -2.42 1.23
N PHE A 129 -9.45 -2.15 2.45
CA PHE A 129 -8.35 -1.19 2.65
C PHE A 129 -7.07 -1.62 1.92
N LYS A 130 -6.78 -2.93 1.90
CA LYS A 130 -5.66 -3.45 1.10
C LYS A 130 -5.89 -3.25 -0.40
N ALA A 131 -7.10 -3.46 -0.92
CA ALA A 131 -7.44 -3.21 -2.32
C ALA A 131 -7.30 -1.73 -2.71
N LEU A 132 -7.70 -0.82 -1.81
CA LEU A 132 -7.49 0.62 -1.98
C LEU A 132 -6.01 0.99 -2.00
N HIS A 133 -5.21 0.41 -1.09
CA HIS A 133 -3.75 0.57 -1.11
C HIS A 133 -3.13 0.05 -2.41
N ASN A 134 -3.51 -1.15 -2.88
CA ASN A 134 -3.00 -1.71 -4.14
C ASN A 134 -3.30 -0.79 -5.32
N THR A 135 -4.53 -0.27 -5.36
CA THR A 135 -4.97 0.64 -6.41
C THR A 135 -4.19 1.94 -6.37
N LEU A 136 -4.06 2.55 -5.19
CA LEU A 136 -3.31 3.79 -5.00
C LEU A 136 -1.83 3.60 -5.36
N GLU A 137 -1.21 2.53 -4.88
CA GLU A 137 0.19 2.19 -5.15
C GLU A 137 0.41 2.02 -6.66
N ARG A 138 -0.44 1.25 -7.36
CA ARG A 138 -0.35 1.11 -8.82
C ARG A 138 -0.45 2.46 -9.54
N HIS A 139 -1.40 3.31 -9.13
CA HIS A 139 -1.54 4.64 -9.71
C HIS A 139 -0.30 5.53 -9.46
N LEU A 140 0.30 5.47 -8.26
CA LEU A 140 1.52 6.21 -7.94
C LEU A 140 2.73 5.69 -8.72
N LEU A 141 2.90 4.36 -8.81
CA LEU A 141 3.95 3.71 -9.59
C LEU A 141 3.86 4.09 -11.08
N SER A 142 2.63 4.18 -11.63
CA SER A 142 2.42 4.61 -13.02
C SER A 142 2.86 6.06 -13.30
N ARG A 143 3.04 6.87 -12.24
CA ARG A 143 3.46 8.28 -12.30
C ARG A 143 4.90 8.49 -11.78
N GLU A 144 5.74 7.45 -11.86
CA GLU A 144 7.16 7.46 -11.45
C GLU A 144 7.39 7.73 -9.94
N TYR A 145 6.39 7.48 -9.09
CA TYR A 145 6.63 7.40 -7.65
C TYR A 145 7.16 6.01 -7.30
N VAL A 146 8.06 5.93 -6.33
CA VAL A 146 8.58 4.68 -5.79
C VAL A 146 8.22 4.58 -4.31
N ARG A 147 7.89 3.36 -3.87
CA ARG A 147 7.60 3.07 -2.47
C ARG A 147 8.88 2.78 -1.68
N VAL A 148 9.08 3.54 -0.60
CA VAL A 148 10.16 3.38 0.38
C VAL A 148 9.55 3.17 1.76
N GLY A 149 9.35 1.90 2.12
CA GLY A 149 8.62 1.53 3.34
C GLY A 149 7.14 1.95 3.27
N LYS A 150 6.75 2.93 4.09
CA LYS A 150 5.40 3.52 4.08
C LYS A 150 5.28 4.79 3.22
N TRP A 151 6.41 5.28 2.70
CA TRP A 151 6.46 6.55 1.98
C TRP A 151 6.50 6.33 0.48
N PHE A 152 5.89 7.23 -0.26
CA PHE A 152 5.98 7.34 -1.71
C PHE A 152 6.76 8.60 -2.06
N VAL A 153 7.75 8.48 -2.93
CA VAL A 153 8.61 9.59 -3.36
C VAL A 153 8.75 9.55 -4.87
N ASN A 154 8.67 10.72 -5.51
CA ASN A 154 8.99 10.83 -6.93
C ASN A 154 10.51 10.94 -7.10
N LEU A 155 11.08 10.05 -7.92
CA LEU A 155 12.52 9.99 -8.15
C LEU A 155 12.96 10.73 -9.42
N ASP A 156 12.28 11.84 -9.74
CA ASP A 156 12.44 12.64 -10.97
C ASP A 156 13.85 12.58 -11.59
N LYS A 157 13.90 12.24 -12.88
CA LYS A 157 15.15 12.05 -13.63
C LYS A 157 15.86 13.37 -13.97
N LYS A 158 15.17 14.52 -13.82
CA LYS A 158 15.60 15.79 -14.43
C LYS A 158 16.29 16.81 -13.55
N SER A 159 16.40 16.64 -12.22
CA SER A 159 17.21 17.57 -11.43
C SER A 159 18.69 17.17 -11.44
N ALA A 160 19.38 17.54 -12.52
CA ALA A 160 20.84 17.46 -12.66
C ALA A 160 21.60 18.41 -11.69
N CYS A 161 20.94 18.98 -10.69
CA CYS A 161 21.53 19.98 -9.81
C CYS A 161 20.98 19.90 -8.39
N THR A 162 21.91 19.76 -7.44
CA THR A 162 21.80 20.01 -5.99
C THR A 162 20.88 19.11 -5.15
N GLU A 163 21.34 18.88 -3.93
CA GLU A 163 20.63 18.29 -2.79
C GLU A 163 19.30 19.02 -2.56
N THR A 164 18.30 18.67 -3.35
CA THR A 164 16.95 19.21 -3.22
C THR A 164 16.16 18.22 -2.40
N ASP A 165 15.65 18.70 -1.26
CA ASP A 165 14.78 17.90 -0.43
C ASP A 165 13.57 17.43 -1.26
N LYS A 166 13.25 16.15 -1.14
CA LYS A 166 12.11 15.55 -1.83
C LYS A 166 10.92 15.46 -0.89
N LEU A 167 9.72 15.51 -1.47
CA LEU A 167 8.48 15.26 -0.75
C LEU A 167 8.20 13.76 -0.69
N PHE A 168 7.93 13.30 0.53
CA PHE A 168 7.55 11.95 0.86
C PHE A 168 6.08 11.97 1.30
N PHE A 169 5.27 11.13 0.67
CA PHE A 169 3.85 11.01 0.94
C PHE A 169 3.56 9.68 1.63
N SER A 170 2.82 9.69 2.73
CA SER A 170 2.31 8.47 3.37
C SER A 170 0.81 8.56 3.44
N PHE A 171 0.14 7.48 3.03
CA PHE A 171 -1.32 7.40 2.96
C PHE A 171 -1.82 6.40 3.98
N ALA A 172 -2.88 6.75 4.70
CA ALA A 172 -3.59 5.82 5.57
C ALA A 172 -5.09 5.93 5.33
N PHE A 173 -5.77 4.78 5.22
CA PHE A 173 -7.22 4.74 5.08
C PHE A 173 -7.86 4.47 6.43
N CYS A 174 -9.00 5.09 6.67
CA CYS A 174 -9.83 4.84 7.84
C CYS A 174 -11.31 4.83 7.46
N LEU A 175 -12.11 4.15 8.28
CA LEU A 175 -13.55 4.28 8.25
C LEU A 175 -13.95 5.39 9.24
N GLN A 176 -14.63 6.42 8.76
CA GLN A 176 -15.16 7.50 9.59
C GLN A 176 -16.67 7.34 9.73
N GLY A 177 -17.14 7.30 10.98
CA GLY A 177 -18.53 7.01 11.28
C GLY A 177 -18.89 5.57 10.90
N GLU A 178 -20.01 5.41 10.20
CA GLU A 178 -20.52 4.07 9.87
C GLU A 178 -20.26 3.65 8.43
N SER A 179 -20.11 4.59 7.48
CA SER A 179 -20.07 4.22 6.05
C SER A 179 -19.07 5.01 5.20
N LYS A 180 -18.33 5.97 5.75
CA LYS A 180 -17.43 6.82 4.93
C LYS A 180 -16.01 6.33 5.02
N ILE A 181 -15.42 6.00 3.87
CA ILE A 181 -13.98 5.79 3.76
C ILE A 181 -13.32 7.14 3.61
N CYS A 182 -12.37 7.40 4.50
CA CYS A 182 -11.52 8.57 4.47
C CYS A 182 -10.06 8.15 4.32
N MET A 183 -9.24 9.06 3.82
CA MET A 183 -7.81 8.91 3.68
C MET A 183 -7.11 10.07 4.35
N THR A 184 -6.11 9.79 5.15
CA THR A 184 -5.17 10.81 5.63
C THR A 184 -3.90 10.79 4.80
N VAL A 185 -3.34 11.98 4.56
CA VAL A 185 -2.07 12.14 3.85
C VAL A 185 -1.06 12.83 4.76
N ASP A 186 0.03 12.14 5.05
CA ASP A 186 1.18 12.72 5.72
C ASP A 186 2.24 13.13 4.68
N VAL A 187 2.70 14.37 4.74
CA VAL A 187 3.73 14.90 3.86
C VAL A 187 4.97 15.23 4.67
N LYS A 188 6.13 14.74 4.25
CA LYS A 188 7.42 15.07 4.85
C LYS A 188 8.41 15.51 3.78
N GLN A 189 9.22 16.49 4.11
CA GLN A 189 10.37 16.91 3.32
C GLN A 189 11.61 16.24 3.91
N LEU A 190 12.30 15.41 3.14
CA LEU A 190 13.52 14.70 3.56
C LEU A 190 14.61 14.86 2.50
N PRO A 191 15.90 14.69 2.87
CA PRO A 191 17.00 14.76 1.92
C PRO A 191 16.77 13.83 0.72
N GLY A 192 17.17 14.30 -0.45
CA GLY A 192 16.87 13.64 -1.72
C GLY A 192 17.34 12.18 -1.77
N VAL A 193 16.39 11.24 -1.90
CA VAL A 193 16.67 9.85 -2.28
C VAL A 193 16.90 9.80 -3.78
N ARG A 194 17.93 9.05 -4.20
CA ARG A 194 18.29 8.83 -5.61
C ARG A 194 18.53 7.36 -5.88
N HIS A 195 18.40 6.96 -7.15
CA HIS A 195 18.77 5.63 -7.59
C HIS A 195 20.27 5.37 -7.37
N ILE A 196 20.60 4.16 -6.95
CA ILE A 196 21.99 3.69 -6.88
C ILE A 196 22.48 3.53 -8.31
N VAL A 197 23.58 4.21 -8.64
CA VAL A 197 24.24 4.09 -9.94
C VAL A 197 25.45 3.16 -9.84
N PRO A 198 25.92 2.56 -10.95
CA PRO A 198 27.09 1.68 -10.94
C PRO A 198 28.35 2.31 -10.29
N ASP A 199 28.53 3.63 -10.43
CA ASP A 199 29.63 4.35 -9.77
C ASP A 199 29.57 4.30 -8.24
N ASP A 200 28.36 4.29 -7.66
CA ASP A 200 28.17 4.16 -6.22
C ASP A 200 28.53 2.73 -5.75
N LEU A 201 28.25 1.72 -6.59
CA LEU A 201 28.67 0.34 -6.36
C LEU A 201 30.19 0.21 -6.45
N ALA A 202 30.83 0.84 -7.44
CA ALA A 202 32.29 0.86 -7.60
C ALA A 202 32.99 1.53 -6.41
N LYS A 203 32.45 2.65 -5.92
CA LYS A 203 32.95 3.33 -4.71
C LYS A 203 32.78 2.49 -3.45
N ALA A 204 31.65 1.77 -3.31
CA ALA A 204 31.43 0.87 -2.18
C ALA A 204 32.37 -0.34 -2.22
N ALA A 205 32.60 -0.92 -3.40
CA ALA A 205 33.54 -2.02 -3.58
C ALA A 205 34.99 -1.62 -3.25
N ALA A 206 35.40 -0.40 -3.63
CA ALA A 206 36.72 0.14 -3.31
C ALA A 206 36.92 0.42 -1.80
N GLN A 207 35.83 0.61 -1.03
CA GLN A 207 35.86 0.79 0.42
C GLN A 207 35.86 -0.52 1.22
N GLY A 208 35.71 -1.68 0.56
CA GLY A 208 35.64 -3.01 1.18
C GLY A 208 36.94 -3.53 1.81
N ASP A 209 38.08 -2.83 1.65
CA ASP A 209 39.38 -3.26 2.20
C ASP A 209 39.74 -2.55 3.53
N PHE A 210 38.75 -2.43 4.43
CA PHE A 210 38.91 -1.81 5.74
C PHE A 210 39.63 -2.76 6.72
N LYS A 211 40.96 -2.83 6.64
CA LYS A 211 41.81 -3.33 7.75
C LYS A 211 41.73 -2.39 8.94
N GLY A 212 40.66 -2.46 9.72
CA GLY A 212 40.47 -1.70 10.95
C GLY A 212 41.39 -2.19 12.07
N LYS A 213 42.53 -1.53 12.28
CA LYS A 213 43.17 -1.47 13.61
C LYS A 213 42.22 -0.72 14.53
N LEU A 214 41.59 -1.42 15.47
CA LEU A 214 40.86 -0.84 16.60
C LEU A 214 41.83 0.05 17.40
N LYS A 215 41.80 1.37 17.14
CA LYS A 215 42.25 2.37 18.09
C LYS A 215 41.00 2.96 18.73
N ASN A 216 40.80 2.62 20.01
CA ASN A 216 39.86 3.31 20.88
C ASN A 216 40.15 4.80 20.85
N LYS A 217 39.32 5.57 20.15
CA LYS A 217 39.18 7.00 20.37
C LYS A 217 37.75 7.26 20.82
N SER A 218 37.67 7.85 22.01
CA SER A 218 36.49 8.35 22.68
C SER A 218 35.55 9.09 21.73
N VAL A 219 34.26 8.74 21.84
CA VAL A 219 33.14 9.34 21.12
C VAL A 219 33.12 10.86 21.36
N SER A 220 33.43 11.61 20.31
CA SER A 220 32.99 13.00 20.14
C SER A 220 31.86 12.96 19.11
N GLN A 221 30.68 13.40 19.55
CA GLN A 221 29.52 13.63 18.70
C GLN A 221 29.91 14.55 17.54
N ASN A 222 29.78 14.04 16.31
CA ASN A 222 29.34 14.76 15.11
C ASN A 222 29.73 13.94 13.88
N SER A 223 28.79 13.17 13.33
CA SER A 223 28.77 12.88 11.90
C SER A 223 27.39 12.38 11.50
N CYS A 224 26.80 13.12 10.56
CA CYS A 224 25.56 12.83 9.88
C CYS A 224 25.70 11.48 9.14
N GLY A 225 25.12 10.42 9.71
CA GLY A 225 25.06 9.11 9.10
C GLY A 225 23.92 9.04 8.09
N TYR A 226 24.25 9.11 6.80
CA TYR A 226 23.31 8.88 5.71
C TYR A 226 22.83 7.42 5.72
N MET A 227 21.55 7.23 6.08
CA MET A 227 20.88 5.92 6.00
C MET A 227 20.55 5.63 4.53
N ARG A 228 21.32 4.73 3.90
CA ARG A 228 21.02 4.22 2.55
C ARG A 228 19.92 3.17 2.65
N VAL A 229 18.72 3.50 2.17
CA VAL A 229 17.61 2.54 2.09
C VAL A 229 17.70 1.80 0.76
N LEU A 230 17.88 0.48 0.81
CA LEU A 230 17.79 -0.42 -0.33
C LEU A 230 16.32 -0.57 -0.71
N VAL A 231 15.96 -0.15 -1.93
CA VAL A 231 14.68 -0.50 -2.54
C VAL A 231 14.96 -1.56 -3.59
N TYR A 232 14.55 -2.80 -3.30
CA TYR A 232 14.55 -3.88 -4.28
C TYR A 232 13.24 -3.82 -5.06
N HIS A 233 13.32 -3.76 -6.39
CA HIS A 233 12.20 -4.15 -7.26
C HIS A 233 12.37 -5.63 -7.59
N LEU A 234 11.34 -6.42 -7.27
CA LEU A 234 11.03 -7.68 -7.95
C LEU A 234 10.00 -7.36 -9.04
#